data_AF-A0A3P1WJ15-F1
#
_entry.id   AF-A0A3P1WJ15-F1
#
_cell.length_a   1.000
_cell.length_b   1.000
_cell.length_c   1.000
_cell.angle_alpha   90.00
_cell.angle_beta   90.00
_cell.angle_gamma   90.00
#
_symmetry.space_group_name_H-M   'P 1'
#
loop_
_entity.id
_entity.type
_entity.pdbx_description
1 polymer ?
#
loop_
_entity_poly.entity_id
_entity_poly.type
_entity_poly.pdbx_seq_one_letter_code
_entity_poly.pdbx_strand_id
1 'polypeptide(L)'
;SWQRIRRNLEAWIIAADPQAAREREQQQRENRYVAVDAVKNGHCTLYGILDPRDAIDFDHALTEVAKTLPSEVGDLRQRRAAAVGVLARQAGGQDMLPQATVFVHINADDPALNPDSDSSGVAEVERWG
;
A
#
# COMPACT_ATOMS: atom_id res chain seq x y z
N SER A 1 -40.41 4.77 -19.15
CA SER A 1 -39.52 3.67 -18.73
C SER A 1 -38.81 4.06 -17.45
N TRP A 2 -38.76 3.13 -16.49
CA TRP A 2 -38.11 3.27 -15.17
C TRP A 2 -36.64 3.71 -15.25
N GLN A 3 -35.92 3.32 -16.30
CA GLN A 3 -34.52 3.73 -16.54
C GLN A 3 -34.37 5.25 -16.73
N ARG A 4 -35.38 5.92 -17.30
CA ARG A 4 -35.36 7.38 -17.51
C ARG A 4 -35.60 8.15 -16.21
N ILE A 5 -36.38 7.57 -15.30
CA ILE A 5 -36.64 8.14 -13.96
C ILE A 5 -35.37 8.02 -13.12
N ARG A 6 -34.73 6.84 -13.08
CA ARG A 6 -33.50 6.62 -12.31
C ARG A 6 -32.35 7.55 -12.70
N ARG A 7 -32.21 7.83 -14.01
CA ARG A 7 -31.17 8.71 -14.55
C ARG A 7 -31.40 10.20 -14.26
N ASN A 8 -32.64 10.62 -14.03
CA ASN A 8 -32.97 12.00 -13.67
C ASN A 8 -33.19 12.18 -12.16
N LEU A 9 -33.26 11.09 -11.39
CA LEU A 9 -33.53 11.10 -9.97
C LEU A 9 -32.45 11.87 -9.19
N GLU A 10 -31.18 11.63 -9.47
CA GLU A 10 -30.07 12.39 -8.85
C GLU A 10 -30.16 13.88 -9.18
N ALA A 11 -30.39 14.22 -10.45
CA ALA A 11 -30.53 15.61 -10.88
C ALA A 11 -31.72 16.30 -10.19
N TRP A 12 -32.85 15.60 -10.01
CA TRP A 12 -34.03 16.12 -9.32
C TRP A 12 -33.83 16.22 -7.80
N ILE A 13 -33.10 15.29 -7.19
CA ILE A 13 -32.72 15.36 -5.76
C ILE A 13 -31.81 16.56 -5.51
N ILE A 14 -30.82 16.78 -6.39
CA ILE A 14 -29.90 17.92 -6.31
C ILE A 14 -30.64 19.24 -6.56
N ALA A 15 -31.58 19.28 -7.50
CA ALA A 15 -32.36 20.48 -7.78
C ALA A 15 -33.38 20.82 -6.69
N ALA A 16 -33.91 19.80 -5.99
CA ALA A 16 -34.86 19.98 -4.89
C ALA A 16 -34.20 20.55 -3.63
N ASP A 17 -32.94 20.19 -3.35
CA ASP A 17 -32.15 20.79 -2.27
C ASP A 17 -30.67 20.95 -2.65
N PRO A 18 -30.31 22.06 -3.32
CA PRO A 18 -28.95 22.33 -3.74
C PRO A 18 -27.99 22.57 -2.57
N GLN A 19 -28.47 22.99 -1.40
CA GLN A 19 -27.62 23.23 -0.23
C GLN A 19 -27.24 21.91 0.43
N ALA A 20 -28.20 21.00 0.67
CA ALA A 20 -27.92 19.67 1.18
C ALA A 20 -27.01 18.85 0.23
N ALA A 21 -27.12 19.06 -1.09
CA ALA A 21 -26.21 18.45 -2.06
C ALA A 21 -24.77 18.95 -1.91
N ARG A 22 -24.58 20.27 -1.75
CA ARG A 22 -23.26 20.88 -1.51
C ARG A 22 -22.67 20.47 -0.17
N GLU A 23 -23.48 20.40 0.88
CA GLU A 23 -23.05 19.94 2.21
C GLU A 23 -22.62 18.47 2.17
N ARG A 24 -23.35 17.61 1.45
CA ARG A 24 -22.95 16.22 1.23
C ARG A 24 -21.65 16.10 0.46
N GLU A 25 -21.45 16.91 -0.59
CA GLU A 25 -20.19 16.94 -1.32
C GLU A 25 -19.03 17.43 -0.45
N GLN A 26 -19.24 18.45 0.39
CA GLN A 26 -18.22 18.93 1.33
C GLN A 26 -17.89 17.88 2.38
N GLN A 27 -18.90 17.24 2.99
CA GLN A 27 -18.71 16.14 3.93
C GLN A 27 -17.98 14.95 3.28
N GLN A 28 -18.27 14.63 2.02
CA GLN A 28 -17.53 13.59 1.29
C GLN A 28 -16.07 13.99 1.02
N ARG A 29 -15.79 15.27 0.74
CA ARG A 29 -14.43 15.78 0.58
C ARG A 29 -13.65 15.76 1.91
N GLU A 30 -14.31 16.01 3.03
CA GLU A 30 -13.72 15.96 4.37
C GLU A 30 -13.53 14.52 4.86
N ASN A 31 -14.42 13.61 4.47
CA ASN A 31 -14.35 12.18 4.79
C ASN A 31 -13.40 11.37 3.88
N ARG A 32 -12.47 12.03 3.17
CA ARG A 32 -11.44 11.34 2.39
C ARG A 32 -10.35 10.81 3.32
N TYR A 33 -10.04 9.53 3.21
CA TYR A 33 -9.00 8.88 4.02
C TYR A 33 -8.48 7.62 3.32
N VAL A 34 -7.31 7.14 3.75
CA VAL A 34 -6.80 5.81 3.45
C VAL A 34 -6.41 5.17 4.78
N ALA A 35 -6.83 3.93 5.00
CA ALA A 35 -6.55 3.15 6.19
C ALA A 35 -5.93 1.81 5.81
N VAL A 36 -5.02 1.33 6.67
CA VAL A 36 -4.45 -0.01 6.62
C VAL A 36 -4.83 -0.73 7.91
N ASP A 37 -5.55 -1.83 7.78
CA ASP A 37 -5.96 -2.65 8.92
C ASP A 37 -4.78 -3.41 9.54
N ALA A 38 -4.99 -3.87 10.77
CA ALA A 38 -4.07 -4.75 11.46
C ALA A 38 -3.79 -6.05 10.66
N VAL A 39 -2.58 -6.59 10.83
CA VAL A 39 -2.14 -7.84 10.21
C VAL A 39 -3.03 -9.00 10.68
N LYS A 40 -3.62 -9.73 9.73
CA LYS A 40 -4.40 -10.95 9.95
C LYS A 40 -3.93 -12.01 8.96
N ASN A 41 -3.54 -13.18 9.46
CA ASN A 41 -3.03 -14.30 8.66
C ASN A 41 -1.88 -13.92 7.72
N GLY A 42 -0.96 -13.06 8.17
CA GLY A 42 0.16 -12.57 7.35
C GLY A 42 -0.21 -11.56 6.26
N HIS A 43 -1.46 -11.08 6.25
CA HIS A 43 -1.95 -10.09 5.28
C HIS A 43 -2.57 -8.88 5.97
N CYS A 44 -2.56 -7.74 5.30
CA CYS A 44 -3.26 -6.52 5.71
C CYS A 44 -4.25 -6.10 4.63
N THR A 45 -5.35 -5.50 5.05
CA THR A 45 -6.32 -4.87 4.14
C THR A 45 -6.04 -3.37 4.07
N LEU A 46 -6.08 -2.81 2.86
CA LEU A 46 -6.06 -1.37 2.62
C LEU A 46 -7.39 -0.94 2.02
N TYR A 47 -7.99 0.13 2.55
CA TYR A 47 -9.22 0.71 2.03
C TYR A 47 -9.23 2.22 2.25
N GLY A 48 -10.10 2.93 1.52
CA GLY A 48 -10.19 4.37 1.63
C GLY A 48 -11.21 4.99 0.70
N ILE A 49 -11.43 6.29 0.90
CA ILE A 49 -12.22 7.16 0.03
C ILE A 49 -11.26 8.20 -0.54
N LEU A 50 -11.05 8.15 -1.85
CA LEU A 50 -10.14 9.03 -2.58
C LEU A 50 -10.92 10.00 -3.47
N ASP A 51 -10.25 11.05 -3.94
CA ASP A 51 -10.74 11.81 -5.08
C ASP A 51 -10.85 10.90 -6.32
N PRO A 52 -11.90 11.02 -7.16
CA PRO A 52 -12.04 10.17 -8.35
C PRO A 52 -10.84 10.20 -9.28
N ARG A 53 -10.19 11.37 -9.46
CA ARG A 53 -9.01 11.48 -10.30
C ARG A 53 -7.83 10.74 -9.70
N ASP A 54 -7.58 10.96 -8.41
CA ASP A 54 -6.50 10.28 -7.67
C ASP A 54 -6.69 8.77 -7.66
N ALA A 55 -7.94 8.28 -7.55
CA ALA A 55 -8.25 6.86 -7.60
C ALA A 55 -7.92 6.22 -8.96
N ILE A 56 -8.21 6.92 -10.06
CA ILE A 56 -7.87 6.45 -11.42
C ILE A 56 -6.36 6.45 -11.63
N ASP A 57 -5.70 7.54 -11.23
CA ASP A 57 -4.25 7.67 -11.36
C ASP A 57 -3.53 6.60 -10.51
N PHE A 58 -4.03 6.31 -9.30
CA PHE A 58 -3.53 5.23 -8.46
C PHE A 58 -3.76 3.84 -9.07
N ASP A 59 -4.95 3.56 -9.62
CA ASP A 59 -5.25 2.29 -10.29
C ASP A 59 -4.31 2.02 -11.48
N HIS A 60 -4.08 3.06 -12.29
CA HIS A 60 -3.15 3.02 -13.41
C HIS A 60 -1.71 2.80 -12.92
N ALA A 61 -1.26 3.54 -11.91
CA ALA A 61 0.09 3.38 -11.35
C ALA A 61 0.32 1.95 -10.84
N LEU A 62 -0.66 1.37 -10.11
CA LEU A 62 -0.58 -0.03 -9.66
C LEU A 62 -0.47 -1.00 -10.82
N THR A 63 -1.18 -0.76 -11.92
CA THR A 63 -1.13 -1.60 -13.11
C THR A 63 0.22 -1.52 -13.80
N GLU A 64 0.75 -0.31 -13.99
CA GLU A 64 2.05 -0.12 -14.66
C GLU A 64 3.20 -0.71 -13.86
N VAL A 65 3.23 -0.48 -12.54
CA VAL A 65 4.23 -1.09 -11.65
C VAL A 65 4.06 -2.61 -11.60
N ALA A 66 2.83 -3.13 -11.59
CA ALA A 66 2.63 -4.58 -11.61
C ALA A 66 3.17 -5.25 -12.89
N LYS A 67 3.17 -4.55 -14.02
CA LYS A 67 3.73 -5.07 -15.28
C LYS A 67 5.26 -5.19 -15.23
N THR A 68 5.94 -4.40 -14.41
CA THR A 68 7.40 -4.49 -14.24
C THR A 68 7.80 -5.59 -13.27
N LEU A 69 6.86 -6.13 -12.48
CA LEU A 69 7.13 -7.19 -11.53
C LEU A 69 7.24 -8.57 -12.21
N PRO A 70 8.18 -9.42 -11.75
CA PRO A 70 8.36 -10.76 -12.30
C PRO A 70 7.10 -11.61 -12.20
N SER A 71 6.86 -12.48 -13.19
CA SER A 71 5.66 -13.32 -13.24
C SER A 71 5.57 -14.35 -12.11
N GLU A 72 6.71 -14.75 -11.54
CA GLU A 72 6.77 -15.67 -10.39
C GLU A 72 6.17 -15.09 -9.11
N VAL A 73 6.00 -13.76 -9.01
CA VAL A 73 5.28 -13.11 -7.90
C VAL A 73 3.81 -13.53 -7.88
N GLY A 74 3.27 -13.93 -9.04
CA GLY A 74 1.92 -14.45 -9.18
C GLY A 74 1.12 -13.80 -10.30
N ASP A 75 -0.20 -13.93 -10.20
CA ASP A 75 -1.12 -13.35 -11.17
C ASP A 75 -1.12 -11.81 -11.13
N LEU A 76 -1.86 -11.17 -12.04
CA LEU A 76 -1.89 -9.70 -12.10
C LEU A 76 -2.43 -9.08 -10.81
N ARG A 77 -3.35 -9.74 -10.09
CA ARG A 77 -3.91 -9.21 -8.84
C ARG A 77 -2.86 -9.24 -7.73
N GLN A 78 -2.12 -10.32 -7.62
CA GLN A 78 -1.01 -10.48 -6.67
C GLN A 78 0.11 -9.48 -6.97
N ARG A 79 0.47 -9.30 -8.24
CA ARG A 79 1.46 -8.27 -8.64
C ARG A 79 0.98 -6.85 -8.38
N ARG A 80 -0.30 -6.54 -8.59
CA ARG A 80 -0.87 -5.24 -8.22
C ARG A 80 -0.86 -5.00 -6.71
N ALA A 81 -1.09 -6.02 -5.89
CA ALA A 81 -0.92 -5.90 -4.44
C ALA A 81 0.55 -5.63 -4.05
N ALA A 82 1.50 -6.33 -4.68
CA ALA A 82 2.93 -6.09 -4.47
C ALA A 82 3.40 -4.71 -4.94
N ALA A 83 2.77 -4.16 -6.00
CA ALA A 83 3.04 -2.82 -6.51
C ALA A 83 2.80 -1.71 -5.47
N VAL A 84 1.85 -1.89 -4.55
CA VAL A 84 1.64 -0.97 -3.42
C VAL A 84 2.92 -0.83 -2.60
N GLY A 85 3.59 -1.96 -2.32
CA GLY A 85 4.85 -1.98 -1.60
C GLY A 85 5.98 -1.29 -2.36
N VAL A 86 6.05 -1.46 -3.68
CA VAL A 86 7.05 -0.78 -4.52
C VAL A 86 6.86 0.73 -4.47
N LEU A 87 5.63 1.22 -4.68
CA LEU A 87 5.31 2.65 -4.62
C LEU A 87 5.63 3.25 -3.24
N ALA A 88 5.31 2.53 -2.16
CA ALA A 88 5.61 2.96 -0.81
C ALA A 88 7.13 3.08 -0.56
N ARG A 89 7.92 2.10 -1.01
CA ARG A 89 9.38 2.11 -0.89
C ARG A 89 10.01 3.23 -1.72
N GLN A 90 9.50 3.47 -2.92
CA GLN A 90 9.91 4.59 -3.77
C GLN A 90 9.65 5.94 -3.11
N ALA A 91 8.45 6.15 -2.58
CA ALA A 91 8.10 7.38 -1.88
C ALA A 91 8.95 7.58 -0.61
N GLY A 92 9.30 6.48 0.08
CA GLY A 92 10.20 6.47 1.23
C GLY A 92 11.69 6.61 0.88
N GLY A 93 12.04 6.75 -0.40
CA GLY A 93 13.44 6.87 -0.86
C GLY A 93 14.25 5.57 -0.77
N GLN A 94 13.62 4.43 -0.51
CA GLN A 94 14.32 3.14 -0.37
C GLN A 94 14.80 2.58 -1.72
N ASP A 95 14.24 3.02 -2.85
CA ASP A 95 14.79 2.73 -4.19
C ASP A 95 16.14 3.43 -4.44
N MET A 96 16.48 4.48 -3.65
CA MET A 96 17.78 5.15 -3.72
C MET A 96 18.84 4.50 -2.83
N LEU A 97 18.46 3.56 -1.96
CA LEU A 97 19.43 2.81 -1.19
C LEU A 97 20.05 1.75 -2.12
N PRO A 98 21.38 1.71 -2.28
CA PRO A 98 21.99 0.62 -3.02
C PRO A 98 21.54 -0.69 -2.38
N GLN A 99 21.09 -1.65 -3.19
CA GLN A 99 20.92 -3.02 -2.72
C GLN A 99 22.28 -3.51 -2.24
N ALA A 100 22.52 -3.41 -0.94
CA ALA A 100 23.70 -3.93 -0.28
C ALA A 100 23.34 -5.30 0.28
N THR A 101 23.87 -6.36 -0.33
CA THR A 101 23.91 -7.67 0.31
C THR A 101 24.96 -7.60 1.41
N VAL A 102 24.51 -7.75 2.65
CA VAL A 102 25.38 -7.77 3.83
C VAL A 102 25.64 -9.23 4.20
N PHE A 103 26.91 -9.64 4.18
CA PHE A 103 27.33 -10.95 4.69
C PHE A 103 27.73 -10.77 6.16
N VAL A 104 26.93 -11.37 7.04
CA VAL A 104 27.18 -11.37 8.48
C VAL A 104 27.83 -12.70 8.84
N HIS A 105 29.06 -12.63 9.31
CA HIS A 105 29.83 -13.78 9.77
C HIS A 105 29.71 -13.85 11.28
N ILE A 106 29.06 -14.90 11.76
CA ILE A 106 28.95 -15.21 13.18
C ILE A 106 29.79 -16.46 13.42
N ASN A 107 30.63 -16.44 14.46
CA ASN A 107 31.37 -17.63 14.85
C ASN A 107 30.37 -18.73 15.27
N ALA A 108 30.56 -19.96 14.81
CA ALA A 108 29.68 -21.07 15.15
C ALA A 108 29.66 -21.37 16.66
N ASP A 109 30.75 -21.04 17.36
CA ASP A 109 30.89 -21.19 18.81
C ASP A 109 30.49 -19.90 19.56
N ASP A 110 29.85 -18.93 18.89
CA ASP A 110 29.42 -17.69 19.52
C ASP A 110 28.37 -18.01 20.60
N PRO A 111 28.59 -17.57 21.85
CA PRO A 111 27.70 -17.92 22.95
C PRO A 111 26.29 -17.33 22.75
N ALA A 112 26.12 -16.24 21.99
CA ALA A 112 24.81 -15.68 21.66
C ALA A 112 23.98 -16.55 20.70
N LEU A 113 24.57 -17.60 20.10
CA LEU A 113 23.81 -18.61 19.36
C LEU A 113 23.18 -19.67 20.29
N ASN A 114 23.54 -19.71 21.58
CA ASN A 114 22.90 -20.58 22.54
C ASN A 114 21.64 -19.91 23.13
N PRO A 115 20.43 -20.41 22.80
CA PRO A 115 19.16 -19.78 23.19
C PRO A 115 18.90 -19.82 24.70
N ASP A 116 19.61 -20.66 25.46
CA ASP A 116 19.49 -20.76 26.91
C ASP A 116 20.49 -19.87 27.66
N SER A 117 21.26 -19.02 26.94
CA SER A 117 22.24 -18.12 27.53
C SER A 117 21.89 -16.66 27.29
N ASP A 118 21.89 -15.83 28.34
CA ASP A 118 21.80 -14.36 28.26
C ASP A 118 23.16 -13.76 27.91
N SER A 119 23.75 -14.21 26.80
CA SER A 119 25.06 -13.75 26.35
C SER A 119 24.97 -12.97 25.04
N SER A 120 25.83 -11.98 24.88
CA SER A 120 25.96 -11.20 23.65
C SER A 120 27.17 -11.65 22.85
N GLY A 121 27.01 -11.72 21.52
CA GLY A 121 28.01 -12.19 20.58
C GLY A 121 28.71 -11.07 19.82
N VAL A 122 29.71 -11.43 19.02
CA VAL A 122 30.39 -10.52 18.10
C VAL A 122 30.20 -11.03 16.69
N ALA A 123 29.54 -10.24 15.86
CA ALA A 123 29.40 -10.51 14.44
C ALA A 123 30.36 -9.62 13.64
N GLU A 124 31.08 -10.22 12.70
CA GLU A 124 31.83 -9.48 11.69
C GLU A 124 30.93 -9.26 10.48
N VAL A 125 30.95 -8.05 9.94
CA VAL A 125 30.18 -7.70 8.75
C VAL A 125 31.16 -7.47 7.60
N GLU A 126 31.11 -8.34 6.60
CA GLU A 126 31.99 -8.22 5.43
C GLU A 126 31.66 -6.92 4.67
N ARG A 127 32.70 -6.16 4.30
CA ARG A 127 32.63 -4.87 3.57
C ARG A 127 31.95 -3.72 4.33
N TRP A 128 31.88 -3.78 5.65
CA TRP A 128 31.56 -2.61 6.47
C TRP A 128 32.84 -1.79 6.73
N GLY A 129 32.97 -0.67 6.00
CA GLY A 129 34.10 0.28 6.08
C GLY A 129 33.81 1.53 5.27
#